data_AF-A0A811QNL0-F1
#
_entry.id   AF-A0A811QNL0-F1
#
_cell.length_a   1.000
_cell.length_b   1.000
_cell.length_c   1.000
_cell.angle_alpha   90.00
_cell.angle_beta   90.00
_cell.angle_gamma   90.00
#
_symmetry.space_group_name_H-M   'P 1'
#
loop_
_entity.id
_entity.type
_entity.pdbx_description
1 polymer ?
#
loop_
_entity_poly.entity_id
_entity_poly.type
_entity_poly.pdbx_seq_one_letter_code
_entity_poly.pdbx_strand_id
1 'polypeptide(L)'
;MTAALKAVEDFLFRDFLSRTRFTTNYYDMDSQQRTSEALDKRFKGYQKLCLYGLGSVFWGATTGVLSNLQDKHPDWIFWGSIYFVLSLVLMLNGLTAATFSSSTPLALSTAGLGAWTAYIYMLATFHVASLQFHSNVEQCAYSMIIASIAVTFHWSYSSQDPLVLLMLCKLILWLLLITLYGIVILIPWGIFKLFSLVPWTIGLVIRWKFTKEFSVGKEECSQHYNRE
;
A
#
# COMPACT_ATOMS: atom_id res chain seq x y z
N MET A 1 -8.10 24.80 14.21
CA MET A 1 -8.64 23.92 13.14
C MET A 1 -7.71 23.83 11.93
N THR A 2 -7.12 24.94 11.49
CA THR A 2 -6.20 25.01 10.32
C THR A 2 -4.92 24.19 10.43
N ALA A 3 -4.30 24.10 11.62
CA ALA A 3 -3.07 23.30 11.81
C ALA A 3 -3.30 21.78 11.71
N ALA A 4 -4.41 21.28 12.27
CA ALA A 4 -4.77 19.86 12.21
C ALA A 4 -5.15 19.45 10.77
N LEU A 5 -5.87 20.31 10.04
CA LEU A 5 -6.21 20.08 8.64
C LEU A 5 -4.97 19.98 7.76
N LYS A 6 -4.02 20.90 7.97
CA LYS A 6 -2.75 20.93 7.24
C LYS A 6 -1.88 19.72 7.54
N ALA A 7 -1.84 19.27 8.80
CA ALA A 7 -1.15 18.04 9.18
C ALA A 7 -1.75 16.79 8.52
N VAL A 8 -3.08 16.73 8.38
CA VAL A 8 -3.77 15.62 7.70
C VAL A 8 -3.51 15.65 6.18
N GLU A 9 -3.53 16.84 5.57
CA GLU A 9 -3.24 17.01 4.15
C GLU A 9 -1.77 16.68 3.81
N ASP A 10 -0.83 17.14 4.64
CA ASP A 10 0.59 16.82 4.52
C ASP A 10 0.82 15.31 4.69
N PHE A 11 0.13 14.64 5.62
CA PHE A 11 0.24 13.19 5.80
C PHE A 11 -0.35 12.41 4.61
N LEU A 12 -1.54 12.78 4.13
CA LEU A 12 -2.28 12.07 3.07
C LEU A 12 -1.60 12.18 1.69
N PHE A 13 -1.10 13.37 1.35
CA PHE A 13 -0.63 13.68 -0.01
C PHE A 13 0.88 13.85 -0.12
N ARG A 14 1.56 14.31 0.93
CA ARG A 14 3.02 14.48 0.92
C ARG A 14 3.74 13.28 1.52
N ASP A 15 3.33 12.81 2.69
CA ASP A 15 4.09 11.80 3.42
C ASP A 15 3.86 10.39 2.91
N PHE A 16 2.62 10.06 2.51
CA PHE A 16 2.31 8.74 1.93
C PHE A 16 2.95 8.54 0.55
N LEU A 17 2.99 9.60 -0.28
CA LEU A 17 3.54 9.54 -1.65
C LEU A 17 5.04 9.85 -1.72
N SER A 18 5.63 10.48 -0.70
CA SER A 18 7.07 10.77 -0.70
C SER A 18 7.89 9.50 -0.47
N ARG A 19 8.61 9.10 -1.52
CA ARG A 19 9.59 8.01 -1.56
C ARG A 19 10.65 8.09 -0.43
N THR A 20 10.84 9.27 0.16
CA THR A 20 11.90 9.62 1.11
C THR A 20 11.58 9.34 2.59
N ARG A 21 10.32 9.11 2.98
CA ARG A 21 9.97 8.94 4.41
C ARG A 21 9.58 7.54 4.84
N PHE A 22 9.68 6.55 3.95
CA PHE A 22 9.66 5.14 4.33
C PHE A 22 10.94 4.68 5.05
N THR A 23 11.96 5.54 5.11
CA THR A 23 13.30 5.26 5.67
C THR A 23 13.73 6.24 6.76
N THR A 24 12.85 7.06 7.35
CA THR A 24 13.27 8.02 8.37
C THR A 24 13.50 7.39 9.73
N ASN A 25 14.74 6.93 9.91
CA ASN A 25 15.61 7.39 10.98
C ASN A 25 17.05 7.18 10.52
N TYR A 26 17.67 8.13 9.83
CA TYR A 26 19.14 8.30 9.81
C TYR A 26 19.49 9.66 9.15
N TYR A 27 20.28 10.47 9.86
CA TYR A 27 20.55 11.90 9.59
C TYR A 27 21.60 12.17 8.48
N ASP A 28 21.49 13.39 7.94
CA ASP A 28 22.50 14.29 7.36
C ASP A 28 23.18 13.97 6.02
N MET A 29 23.46 15.00 5.22
CA MET A 29 23.77 14.95 3.77
C MET A 29 25.07 14.21 3.38
N ASP A 30 25.95 13.89 4.34
CA ASP A 30 27.14 13.03 4.14
C ASP A 30 26.77 11.51 4.14
N SER A 31 25.52 11.19 4.49
CA SER A 31 24.97 9.83 4.59
C SER A 31 24.45 9.25 3.29
N GLN A 32 24.30 10.03 2.21
CA GLN A 32 23.61 9.56 1.00
C GLN A 32 24.39 8.46 0.27
N GLN A 33 25.73 8.53 0.27
CA GLN A 33 26.60 7.50 -0.30
C GLN A 33 26.64 6.24 0.57
N ARG A 34 26.77 6.39 1.89
CA ARG A 34 26.69 5.25 2.85
C ARG A 34 25.31 4.58 2.84
N THR A 35 24.25 5.34 2.60
CA THR A 35 22.87 4.85 2.48
C THR A 35 22.69 4.07 1.19
N SER A 36 23.26 4.53 0.08
CA SER A 36 23.27 3.80 -1.19
C SER A 36 24.01 2.46 -1.06
N GLU A 37 25.16 2.44 -0.39
CA GLU A 37 25.92 1.20 -0.13
C GLU A 37 25.18 0.25 0.81
N ALA A 38 24.56 0.77 1.87
CA ALA A 38 23.75 -0.03 2.79
C ALA A 38 22.50 -0.62 2.11
N LEU A 39 21.84 0.16 1.24
CA LEU A 39 20.71 -0.29 0.43
C LEU A 39 21.14 -1.36 -0.58
N ASP A 40 22.25 -1.16 -1.28
CA ASP A 40 22.80 -2.16 -2.20
C ASP A 40 23.14 -3.47 -1.47
N LYS A 41 23.74 -3.38 -0.29
CA LYS A 41 23.99 -4.56 0.56
C LYS A 41 22.71 -5.28 0.96
N ARG A 42 21.63 -4.55 1.28
CA ARG A 42 20.31 -5.12 1.57
C ARG A 42 19.68 -5.79 0.36
N PHE A 43 19.67 -5.13 -0.79
CA PHE A 43 19.16 -5.71 -2.04
C PHE A 43 19.90 -6.99 -2.42
N LYS A 44 21.24 -7.01 -2.30
CA LYS A 44 22.04 -8.22 -2.47
C LYS A 44 21.67 -9.32 -1.48
N GLY A 45 21.38 -8.96 -0.23
CA GLY A 45 20.87 -9.90 0.78
C GLY A 45 19.53 -10.52 0.37
N TYR A 46 18.56 -9.69 -0.03
CA TYR A 46 17.25 -10.15 -0.50
C TYR A 46 17.32 -10.97 -1.78
N GLN A 47 18.16 -10.56 -2.73
CA GLN A 47 18.44 -11.32 -3.93
C GLN A 47 18.95 -12.72 -3.60
N LYS A 48 19.93 -12.84 -2.69
CA LYS A 48 20.45 -14.14 -2.25
C LYS A 48 19.39 -15.01 -1.61
N LEU A 49 18.54 -14.44 -0.74
CA LEU A 49 17.46 -15.17 -0.10
C LEU A 49 16.37 -15.62 -1.09
N CYS A 50 15.99 -14.75 -2.03
CA CYS A 50 15.06 -15.10 -3.11
C CYS A 50 15.64 -16.22 -3.98
N LEU A 51 16.90 -16.12 -4.39
CA LEU A 51 17.58 -17.17 -5.17
C LEU A 51 17.67 -18.48 -4.39
N TYR A 52 17.94 -18.42 -3.09
CA TYR A 52 17.97 -19.60 -2.23
C TYR A 52 16.59 -20.27 -2.12
N GLY A 53 15.52 -19.50 -1.92
CA GLY A 53 14.15 -20.02 -1.93
C GLY A 53 13.72 -20.57 -3.29
N LEU A 54 14.10 -19.92 -4.39
CA LEU A 54 13.87 -20.46 -5.73
C LEU A 54 14.65 -21.77 -5.94
N GLY A 55 15.90 -21.82 -5.48
CA GLY A 55 16.71 -23.03 -5.53
C GLY A 55 16.06 -24.19 -4.79
N SER A 56 15.49 -23.96 -3.59
CA SER A 56 14.81 -25.01 -2.83
C SER A 56 13.54 -25.51 -3.50
N VAL A 57 12.80 -24.61 -4.17
CA VAL A 57 11.66 -24.99 -5.02
C VAL A 57 12.09 -25.95 -6.13
N PHE A 58 13.17 -25.63 -6.84
CA PHE A 58 13.66 -26.45 -7.97
C PHE A 58 14.32 -27.75 -7.53
N TRP A 59 14.92 -27.82 -6.33
CA TRP A 59 15.63 -29.01 -5.84
C TRP A 59 14.71 -30.13 -5.32
N GLY A 60 13.43 -30.10 -5.67
CA GLY A 60 12.48 -31.16 -5.32
C GLY A 60 11.95 -31.10 -3.88
N ALA A 61 12.26 -30.05 -3.11
CA ALA A 61 11.63 -29.83 -1.80
C ALA A 61 10.11 -29.67 -1.98
N THR A 62 9.68 -28.92 -2.99
CA THR A 62 8.25 -28.75 -3.30
C THR A 62 7.57 -30.07 -3.67
N THR A 63 8.18 -30.86 -4.57
CA THR A 63 7.57 -32.12 -5.03
C THR A 63 7.53 -33.15 -3.91
N GLY A 64 8.56 -33.22 -3.06
CA GLY A 64 8.57 -34.09 -1.88
C GLY A 64 7.56 -33.66 -0.82
N VAL A 65 7.35 -32.36 -0.64
CA VAL A 65 6.30 -31.82 0.22
C VAL A 65 4.91 -32.17 -0.31
N LEU A 66 4.69 -31.99 -1.61
CA LEU A 66 3.40 -32.26 -2.24
C LEU A 66 3.05 -33.76 -2.25
N SER A 67 4.05 -34.64 -2.45
CA SER A 67 3.83 -36.09 -2.39
C SER A 67 3.51 -36.57 -0.96
N ASN A 68 4.19 -36.03 0.05
CA ASN A 68 3.89 -36.33 1.45
C ASN A 68 2.50 -35.81 1.87
N LEU A 69 2.12 -34.63 1.39
CA LEU A 69 0.77 -34.10 1.59
C LEU A 69 -0.28 -34.95 0.87
N GLN A 70 0.02 -35.44 -0.34
CA GLN A 70 -0.90 -36.28 -1.08
C GLN A 70 -1.21 -37.60 -0.38
N ASP A 71 -0.21 -38.21 0.24
CA ASP A 71 -0.35 -39.48 0.94
C ASP A 71 -1.09 -39.32 2.28
N LYS A 72 -0.78 -38.25 3.04
CA LYS A 72 -1.32 -38.07 4.40
C LYS A 72 -2.61 -37.23 4.47
N HIS A 73 -2.72 -36.20 3.64
CA HIS A 73 -3.81 -35.21 3.68
C HIS A 73 -4.12 -34.66 2.26
N PRO A 74 -4.80 -35.44 1.42
CA PRO A 74 -5.06 -35.06 0.03
C PRO A 74 -5.86 -33.75 -0.12
N ASP A 75 -6.71 -33.44 0.86
CA ASP A 75 -7.49 -32.18 0.89
C ASP A 75 -6.62 -30.92 0.98
N TRP A 76 -5.38 -31.05 1.48
CA TRP A 76 -4.46 -29.93 1.67
C TRP A 76 -3.58 -29.67 0.43
N ILE A 77 -3.52 -30.61 -0.53
CA ILE A 77 -2.72 -30.45 -1.75
C ILE A 77 -3.15 -29.20 -2.51
N PHE A 78 -4.46 -28.96 -2.63
CA PHE A 78 -5.00 -27.82 -3.36
C PHE A 78 -4.49 -26.50 -2.77
N TRP A 79 -4.62 -26.34 -1.45
CA TRP A 79 -4.15 -25.15 -0.73
C TRP A 79 -2.62 -25.02 -0.76
N GLY A 80 -1.90 -26.14 -0.61
CA GLY A 80 -0.44 -26.18 -0.72
C GLY A 80 0.04 -25.77 -2.11
N SER A 81 -0.66 -26.17 -3.16
CA SER A 81 -0.35 -25.81 -4.56
C SER A 81 -0.59 -24.33 -4.83
N ILE A 82 -1.68 -23.76 -4.31
CA ILE A 82 -1.94 -22.31 -4.40
C ILE A 82 -0.84 -21.54 -3.67
N TYR A 83 -0.53 -21.94 -2.43
CA TYR A 83 0.51 -21.30 -1.64
C TYR A 83 1.88 -21.36 -2.34
N PHE A 84 2.19 -22.48 -2.99
CA PHE A 84 3.40 -22.66 -3.78
C PHE A 84 3.48 -21.66 -4.94
N VAL A 85 2.44 -21.57 -5.77
CA VAL A 85 2.41 -20.65 -6.92
C VAL A 85 2.52 -19.20 -6.45
N LEU A 86 1.78 -18.83 -5.41
CA LEU A 86 1.87 -17.49 -4.83
C LEU A 86 3.27 -17.19 -4.30
N SER A 87 3.88 -18.13 -3.60
CA SER A 87 5.24 -17.97 -3.08
C SER A 87 6.26 -17.81 -4.19
N LEU A 88 6.14 -18.60 -5.26
CA LEU A 88 7.00 -18.50 -6.44
C LEU A 88 6.90 -17.12 -7.10
N VAL A 89 5.69 -16.62 -7.32
CA VAL A 89 5.45 -15.30 -7.91
C VAL A 89 6.03 -14.19 -7.02
N LEU A 90 5.84 -14.27 -5.69
CA LEU A 90 6.38 -13.29 -4.76
C LEU A 90 7.91 -13.31 -4.71
N MET A 91 8.53 -14.49 -4.71
CA MET A 91 9.98 -14.64 -4.76
C MET A 91 10.58 -14.09 -6.06
N LEU A 92 9.95 -14.36 -7.21
CA LEU A 92 10.38 -13.83 -8.52
C LEU A 92 10.23 -12.31 -8.57
N ASN A 93 9.11 -11.76 -8.12
CA ASN A 93 8.89 -10.32 -8.05
C ASN A 93 9.90 -9.63 -7.10
N GLY A 94 10.20 -10.25 -5.96
CA GLY A 94 11.22 -9.76 -5.04
C GLY A 94 12.62 -9.79 -5.66
N LEU A 95 12.95 -10.86 -6.38
CA LEU A 95 14.22 -10.99 -7.10
C LEU A 95 14.38 -9.92 -8.18
N THR A 96 13.33 -9.69 -8.99
CA THR A 96 13.33 -8.63 -10.00
C THR A 96 13.44 -7.25 -9.37
N ALA A 97 12.71 -7.01 -8.27
CA ALA A 97 12.78 -5.73 -7.54
C ALA A 97 14.17 -5.49 -6.93
N ALA A 98 14.84 -6.54 -6.47
CA ALA A 98 16.21 -6.44 -5.95
C ALA A 98 17.25 -6.19 -7.05
N THR A 99 17.04 -6.77 -8.23
CA THR A 99 17.96 -6.66 -9.38
C THR A 99 17.78 -5.33 -10.12
N PHE A 100 16.53 -4.89 -10.29
CA PHE A 100 16.15 -3.69 -11.03
C PHE A 100 15.48 -2.67 -10.08
N SER A 101 16.17 -2.35 -8.99
CA SER A 101 15.65 -1.50 -7.92
C SER A 101 15.37 -0.06 -8.36
N SER A 102 16.04 0.43 -9.40
CA SER A 102 15.81 1.76 -9.98
C SER A 102 14.49 1.88 -10.74
N SER A 103 13.99 0.78 -11.30
CA SER A 103 12.83 0.76 -12.21
C SER A 103 11.52 0.38 -11.51
N THR A 104 11.60 -0.12 -10.27
CA THR A 104 10.43 -0.63 -9.53
C THR A 104 9.99 0.37 -8.46
N PRO A 105 8.75 0.91 -8.50
CA PRO A 105 8.23 1.66 -7.36
C PRO A 105 8.21 0.74 -6.14
N LEU A 106 8.72 1.22 -4.99
CA LEU A 106 8.78 0.45 -3.74
C LEU A 106 9.68 -0.79 -3.78
N ALA A 107 10.72 -0.77 -4.64
CA ALA A 107 11.66 -1.87 -4.83
C ALA A 107 12.12 -2.55 -3.53
N LEU A 108 12.45 -1.78 -2.49
CA LEU A 108 12.91 -2.33 -1.21
C LEU A 108 11.83 -3.16 -0.51
N SER A 109 10.58 -2.69 -0.50
CA SER A 109 9.46 -3.42 0.11
C SER A 109 9.13 -4.69 -0.68
N THR A 110 9.12 -4.61 -2.01
CA THR A 110 8.88 -5.77 -2.88
C THR A 110 9.99 -6.81 -2.77
N ALA A 111 11.26 -6.37 -2.77
CA ALA A 111 12.42 -7.24 -2.56
C ALA A 111 12.40 -7.90 -1.18
N GLY A 112 12.09 -7.13 -0.14
CA GLY A 112 11.94 -7.62 1.22
C GLY A 112 10.80 -8.62 1.37
N LEU A 113 9.66 -8.40 0.70
CA LEU A 113 8.54 -9.35 0.70
C LEU A 113 8.94 -10.67 0.06
N GLY A 114 9.54 -10.65 -1.13
CA GLY A 114 9.96 -11.89 -1.80
C GLY A 114 10.99 -12.67 -0.97
N ALA A 115 11.94 -11.96 -0.34
CA ALA A 115 12.94 -12.59 0.53
C ALA A 115 12.32 -13.17 1.81
N TRP A 116 11.36 -12.47 2.43
CA TRP A 116 10.61 -12.99 3.56
C TRP A 116 9.79 -14.22 3.16
N THR A 117 9.09 -14.18 2.02
CA THR A 117 8.33 -15.32 1.50
C THR A 117 9.25 -16.51 1.23
N ALA A 118 10.44 -16.29 0.66
CA ALA A 118 11.44 -17.35 0.47
C ALA A 118 11.82 -18.01 1.80
N TYR A 119 12.02 -17.21 2.84
CA TYR A 119 12.42 -17.70 4.16
C TYR A 119 11.30 -18.47 4.87
N ILE A 120 10.06 -17.99 4.80
CA ILE A 120 8.88 -18.72 5.32
C ILE A 120 8.64 -20.01 4.53
N TYR A 121 8.80 -19.97 3.21
CA TYR A 121 8.66 -21.13 2.34
C TYR A 121 9.70 -22.21 2.71
N MET A 122 10.96 -21.83 2.88
CA MET A 122 12.03 -22.72 3.37
C MET A 122 11.66 -23.36 4.71
N LEU A 123 11.17 -22.56 5.66
CA LEU A 123 10.74 -23.05 6.97
C LEU A 123 9.60 -24.06 6.85
N ALA A 124 8.60 -23.79 6.01
CA ALA A 124 7.48 -24.70 5.76
C ALA A 124 7.96 -26.01 5.14
N THR A 125 8.82 -25.94 4.12
CA THR A 125 9.38 -27.15 3.48
C THR A 125 10.22 -27.98 4.46
N PHE A 126 10.99 -27.34 5.35
CA PHE A 126 11.75 -28.04 6.39
C PHE A 126 10.83 -28.80 7.36
N HIS A 127 9.75 -28.17 7.83
CA HIS A 127 8.78 -28.80 8.74
C HIS A 127 8.03 -29.95 8.06
N VAL A 128 7.59 -29.77 6.82
CA VAL A 128 6.92 -30.87 6.11
C VAL A 128 7.90 -32.00 5.80
N ALA A 129 9.15 -31.71 5.43
CA ALA A 129 10.17 -32.73 5.22
C ALA A 129 10.52 -33.49 6.51
N SER A 130 10.44 -32.85 7.68
CA SER A 130 10.70 -33.51 8.97
C SER A 130 9.57 -34.47 9.40
N LEU A 131 8.40 -34.43 8.75
CA LEU A 131 7.30 -35.39 8.99
C LEU A 131 7.67 -36.83 8.63
N GLN A 132 8.78 -37.05 7.91
CA GLN A 132 9.35 -38.39 7.70
C GLN A 132 9.95 -38.97 8.98
N PHE A 133 10.37 -38.12 9.93
CA PHE A 133 10.98 -38.53 11.20
C PHE A 133 10.01 -38.47 12.38
N HIS A 134 9.00 -37.59 12.32
CA HIS A 134 7.99 -37.42 13.36
C HIS A 134 6.60 -37.46 12.72
N SER A 135 5.77 -38.45 13.06
CA SER A 135 4.49 -38.70 12.39
C SER A 135 3.36 -37.75 12.81
N ASN A 136 3.56 -36.91 13.82
CA ASN A 136 2.53 -36.03 14.36
C ASN A 136 2.41 -34.75 13.51
N VAL A 137 1.44 -34.75 12.59
CA VAL A 137 1.17 -33.65 11.66
C VAL A 137 0.70 -32.39 12.40
N GLU A 138 -0.11 -32.53 13.45
CA GLU A 138 -0.63 -31.37 14.20
C GLU A 138 0.48 -30.61 14.92
N GLN A 139 1.38 -31.33 15.60
CA GLN A 139 2.52 -30.73 16.28
C GLN A 139 3.47 -30.04 15.29
N CYS A 140 3.67 -30.64 14.11
CA CYS A 140 4.44 -30.03 13.03
C CYS A 140 3.77 -28.73 12.53
N ALA A 141 2.46 -28.73 12.33
CA ALA A 141 1.71 -27.54 11.92
C ALA A 141 1.81 -26.42 12.98
N TYR A 142 1.62 -26.73 14.26
CA TYR A 142 1.77 -25.75 15.34
C TYR A 142 3.19 -25.21 15.43
N SER A 143 4.20 -26.07 15.33
CA SER A 143 5.61 -25.67 15.35
C SER A 143 5.94 -24.76 14.16
N MET A 144 5.46 -25.09 12.96
CA MET A 144 5.59 -24.26 11.77
C MET A 144 4.96 -22.89 11.97
N ILE A 145 3.72 -22.81 12.49
CA ILE A 145 3.02 -21.54 12.76
C ILE A 145 3.81 -20.68 13.75
N ILE A 146 4.23 -21.26 14.89
CA ILE A 146 4.99 -20.53 15.92
C ILE A 146 6.32 -20.02 15.35
N ALA A 147 7.04 -20.86 14.61
CA ALA A 147 8.30 -20.48 14.00
C ALA A 147 8.11 -19.41 12.92
N SER A 148 7.08 -19.50 12.07
CA SER A 148 6.73 -18.44 11.11
C SER A 148 6.43 -17.11 11.78
N ILE A 149 5.71 -17.12 12.91
CA ILE A 149 5.42 -15.91 13.70
C ILE A 149 6.72 -15.32 14.26
N ALA A 150 7.55 -16.12 14.92
CA ALA A 150 8.82 -15.68 15.51
C ALA A 150 9.75 -15.09 14.44
N VAL A 151 9.86 -15.75 13.29
CA VAL A 151 10.60 -15.28 12.13
C VAL A 151 10.05 -13.96 11.60
N THR A 152 8.73 -13.82 11.52
CA THR A 152 8.11 -12.59 11.03
C THR A 152 8.36 -11.42 11.97
N PHE A 153 8.31 -11.65 13.29
CA PHE A 153 8.69 -10.63 14.28
C PHE A 153 10.16 -10.26 14.20
N HIS A 154 11.05 -11.26 14.15
CA HIS A 154 12.48 -11.03 14.00
C HIS A 154 12.79 -10.26 12.72
N TRP A 155 12.19 -10.66 11.60
CA TRP A 155 12.35 -9.99 10.31
C TRP A 155 11.87 -8.55 10.35
N SER A 156 10.71 -8.29 10.97
CA SER A 156 10.16 -6.94 11.13
C SER A 156 11.07 -6.06 11.97
N TYR A 157 11.64 -6.59 13.05
CA TYR A 157 12.53 -5.86 13.94
C TYR A 157 13.91 -5.61 13.31
N SER A 158 14.51 -6.64 12.72
CA SER A 158 15.88 -6.60 12.21
C SER A 158 16.02 -5.93 10.85
N SER A 159 15.04 -6.11 9.96
CA SER A 159 15.12 -5.52 8.62
C SER A 159 14.73 -4.04 8.63
N GLN A 160 13.88 -3.62 9.58
CA GLN A 160 13.25 -2.28 9.65
C GLN A 160 12.59 -1.83 8.34
N ASP A 161 12.43 -2.75 7.39
CA ASP A 161 11.84 -2.43 6.11
C ASP A 161 10.33 -2.27 6.30
N PRO A 162 9.69 -1.37 5.55
CA PRO A 162 8.24 -1.27 5.51
C PRO A 162 7.72 -2.56 4.88
N LEU A 163 7.56 -3.58 5.72
CA LEU A 163 6.97 -4.85 5.35
C LEU A 163 5.63 -4.56 4.71
N VAL A 164 5.21 -5.38 3.76
CA VAL A 164 3.94 -5.18 3.05
C VAL A 164 2.76 -5.15 4.02
N LEU A 165 2.86 -5.70 5.23
CA LEU A 165 1.90 -5.51 6.33
C LEU A 165 1.86 -4.09 6.90
N LEU A 166 3.00 -3.41 7.03
CA LEU A 166 3.08 -2.03 7.49
C LEU A 166 2.65 -1.08 6.37
N MET A 167 2.94 -1.41 5.11
CA MET A 167 2.35 -0.74 3.95
C MET A 167 0.86 -0.98 3.82
N LEU A 168 0.37 -2.21 3.98
CA LEU A 168 -1.06 -2.56 3.93
C LEU A 168 -1.80 -1.92 5.10
N CYS A 169 -1.25 -1.95 6.30
CA CYS A 169 -1.84 -1.29 7.46
C CYS A 169 -1.86 0.23 7.27
N LYS A 170 -0.77 0.82 6.74
CA LYS A 170 -0.77 2.24 6.33
C LYS A 170 -1.73 2.53 5.19
N LEU A 171 -1.89 1.65 4.21
CA LEU A 171 -2.82 1.78 3.09
C LEU A 171 -4.26 1.69 3.58
N ILE A 172 -4.57 0.74 4.46
CA ILE A 172 -5.88 0.59 5.11
C ILE A 172 -6.17 1.84 5.95
N LEU A 173 -5.21 2.29 6.77
CA LEU A 173 -5.34 3.52 7.55
C LEU A 173 -5.54 4.74 6.64
N TRP A 174 -4.82 4.81 5.53
CA TRP A 174 -4.94 5.87 4.52
C TRP A 174 -6.31 5.85 3.84
N LEU A 175 -6.82 4.68 3.45
CA LEU A 175 -8.16 4.49 2.90
C LEU A 175 -9.25 4.88 3.90
N LEU A 176 -9.07 4.57 5.19
CA LEU A 176 -9.98 4.99 6.25
C LEU A 176 -9.95 6.52 6.46
N LEU A 177 -8.75 7.12 6.48
CA LEU A 177 -8.56 8.56 6.67
C LEU A 177 -9.07 9.39 5.49
N ILE A 178 -8.86 8.95 4.24
CA ILE A 178 -9.36 9.67 3.06
C ILE A 178 -10.89 9.61 2.98
N THR A 179 -11.48 8.48 3.37
CA THR A 179 -12.94 8.33 3.48
C THR A 179 -13.49 9.30 4.53
N LEU A 180 -12.85 9.36 5.71
CA LEU A 180 -13.23 10.31 6.76
C LEU A 180 -13.07 11.76 6.31
N TYR A 181 -11.96 12.11 5.64
CA TYR A 181 -11.71 13.44 5.09
C TYR A 181 -12.80 13.85 4.08
N GLY A 182 -13.18 12.96 3.17
CA GLY A 182 -14.25 13.20 2.22
C GLY A 182 -15.58 13.53 2.91
N ILE A 183 -15.94 12.75 3.92
CA ILE A 183 -17.22 12.92 4.64
C ILE A 183 -17.22 14.18 5.50
N VAL A 184 -16.15 14.45 6.25
CA VAL A 184 -16.13 15.52 7.25
C VAL A 184 -15.79 16.88 6.64
N ILE A 185 -15.01 16.92 5.55
CA ILE A 185 -14.50 18.18 5.00
C ILE A 185 -15.11 18.46 3.63
N LEU A 186 -15.05 17.52 2.68
CA LEU A 186 -15.52 17.79 1.31
C LEU A 186 -17.03 17.95 1.24
N ILE A 187 -17.80 17.11 1.95
CA ILE A 187 -19.27 17.20 1.94
C ILE A 187 -19.76 18.52 2.57
N PRO A 188 -19.35 18.93 3.79
CA PRO A 188 -19.81 20.20 4.36
C PRO A 188 -19.32 21.41 3.58
N TRP A 189 -18.11 21.35 3.01
CA TRP A 189 -17.61 22.42 2.14
C TRP A 189 -18.42 22.54 0.85
N GLY A 190 -18.78 21.42 0.23
CA GLY A 190 -19.66 21.37 -0.94
C GLY A 190 -21.06 21.91 -0.63
N ILE A 191 -21.65 21.53 0.50
CA ILE A 191 -22.93 22.04 0.98
C ILE A 191 -22.84 23.57 1.21
N PHE A 192 -21.81 24.05 1.88
CA PHE A 192 -21.59 25.47 2.11
C PHE A 192 -21.43 26.26 0.80
N LYS A 193 -20.69 25.71 -0.17
CA LYS A 193 -20.57 26.29 -1.52
C LYS A 193 -21.91 26.32 -2.25
N LEU A 194 -22.72 25.27 -2.16
CA LEU A 194 -24.07 25.23 -2.73
C LEU A 194 -24.96 26.31 -2.09
N PHE A 195 -24.96 26.40 -0.75
CA PHE A 195 -25.72 27.41 -0.02
C PHE A 195 -25.26 28.84 -0.30
N SER A 196 -23.97 29.09 -0.58
CA SER A 196 -23.48 30.42 -0.95
C SER A 196 -23.80 30.81 -2.40
N LEU A 197 -23.97 29.84 -3.30
CA LEU A 197 -24.38 30.09 -4.69
C LEU A 197 -25.86 30.48 -4.79
N VAL A 198 -26.72 29.99 -3.89
CA VAL A 198 -28.16 30.29 -3.88
C VAL A 198 -28.44 31.81 -3.72
N PRO A 199 -27.91 32.53 -2.70
CA PRO A 199 -28.04 33.98 -2.60
C PRO A 199 -27.46 34.74 -3.79
N TRP A 200 -26.37 34.25 -4.38
CA TRP A 200 -25.74 34.88 -5.54
C TRP A 200 -26.64 34.80 -6.78
N THR A 201 -27.23 33.63 -7.04
CA THR A 201 -28.20 33.44 -8.13
C THR A 201 -29.48 34.24 -7.90
N ILE A 202 -30.01 34.30 -6.68
CA ILE A 202 -31.16 35.16 -6.33
C ILE A 202 -30.82 36.64 -6.55
N GLY A 203 -29.63 37.08 -6.14
CA GLY A 203 -29.15 38.45 -6.35
C GLY A 203 -29.02 38.83 -7.83
N LEU A 204 -28.57 37.89 -8.68
CA LEU A 204 -28.54 38.09 -10.13
C LEU A 204 -29.94 38.22 -10.75
N VAL A 205 -30.89 37.39 -10.32
CA VAL A 205 -32.28 37.46 -10.80
C VAL A 205 -32.94 38.78 -10.39
N ILE A 206 -32.75 39.22 -9.15
CA ILE A 206 -33.28 40.51 -8.67
C ILE A 206 -32.65 41.67 -9.46
N ARG A 207 -31.33 41.66 -9.66
CA ARG A 207 -30.61 42.70 -10.42
C ARG A 207 -31.06 42.75 -11.88
N TRP A 208 -31.28 41.60 -12.52
CA TRP A 208 -31.78 41.51 -13.88
C TRP A 208 -33.21 42.02 -14.01
N LYS A 209 -34.08 41.70 -13.05
CA LYS A 209 -35.46 42.20 -13.02
C LYS A 209 -35.50 43.73 -12.89
N PHE A 210 -34.70 44.29 -11.99
CA PHE A 210 -34.59 45.74 -11.81
C PHE A 210 -34.06 46.47 -13.06
N THR A 211 -33.05 45.92 -13.72
CA THR A 211 -32.51 46.54 -14.95
C THR A 211 -33.50 46.51 -16.11
N LYS A 212 -34.31 45.45 -16.22
CA LYS A 212 -35.38 45.36 -17.22
C LYS A 212 -36.47 46.42 -16.99
N GLU A 213 -36.95 46.56 -15.75
CA GLU A 213 -37.98 47.56 -15.42
C GLU A 213 -37.48 48.99 -15.61
N PHE A 214 -36.21 49.27 -15.30
CA PHE A 214 -35.60 50.59 -15.51
C PHE A 214 -35.42 50.92 -17.01
N SER A 215 -35.15 49.92 -17.86
CA SER A 215 -35.03 50.13 -19.31
C SER A 215 -36.38 50.45 -19.95
N VAL A 216 -37.45 49.76 -19.56
CA VAL A 216 -38.81 49.99 -20.09
C VAL A 216 -39.32 51.39 -19.72
N GLY A 217 -39.13 51.83 -18.47
CA GLY A 217 -39.53 53.18 -18.07
C GLY A 217 -38.77 54.30 -18.79
N LYS A 218 -37.54 54.04 -19.24
CA LYS A 218 -36.74 55.01 -20.00
C LYS A 218 -37.24 55.17 -21.44
N GLU A 219 -37.72 54.09 -22.06
CA GLU A 219 -38.31 54.13 -23.40
C GLU A 219 -39.67 54.85 -23.42
N GLU A 220 -40.52 54.63 -22.42
CA GLU A 220 -41.81 55.33 -22.31
C GLU A 220 -41.64 56.84 -22.12
N CYS A 221 -40.69 57.26 -21.28
CA CYS A 221 -40.39 58.67 -21.07
C CYS A 221 -39.80 59.34 -22.33
N SER A 222 -38.99 58.61 -23.10
CA SER A 222 -38.44 59.10 -24.38
C SER A 222 -39.50 59.19 -25.48
N GLN A 223 -40.51 58.31 -25.50
CA GLN A 223 -41.61 58.40 -26.47
C GLN A 223 -42.59 59.54 -26.16
N HIS A 224 -42.73 59.92 -24.89
CA HIS A 224 -43.58 61.03 -24.49
C HIS A 224 -42.96 62.40 -24.84
N TYR A 225 -41.63 62.51 -24.79
CA TYR A 225 -40.91 63.75 -25.14
C TYR A 225 -40.89 64.04 -26.65
N ASN A 226 -40.89 63.01 -27.52
CA ASN A 226 -40.91 63.19 -28.97
C ASN A 226 -42.33 63.42 -29.56
N ARG A 227 -43.35 63.56 -28.72
CA ARG A 227 -44.74 63.78 -29.13
C ARG A 227 -45.25 65.21 -28.86
N GLU A 228 -44.42 66.07 -28.31
CA GLU A 228 -44.62 67.52 -28.18
C GLU A 228 -43.73 68.26 -29.19
#